data_AF-A0A2S8ITG2-F1
#
_entry.id   AF-A0A2S8ITG2-F1
#
_cell.length_a   1.000
_cell.length_b   1.000
_cell.length_c   1.000
_cell.angle_alpha   90.00
_cell.angle_beta   90.00
_cell.angle_gamma   90.00
#
_symmetry.space_group_name_H-M   'P 1'
#
loop_
_entity.id
_entity.type
_entity.pdbx_description
1 polymer ?
#
loop_
_entity_poly.entity_id
_entity_poly.type
_entity_poly.pdbx_seq_one_letter_code
_entity_poly.pdbx_strand_id
1 'polypeptide(L)'
;MTVTVPDPAALPAEKAFKYVKASDTITSTPLTVKARKDRYAKAVAEVAIRSVHEIFEADRDGIIATISMELGTRVIDPGTGHDTTITLVQVATDRDTFTRLDLSRVEARATLDHLRAGVSKNPHDLVPVAYSRGVRG
;
A
#
# COMPACT_ATOMS: atom_id res chain seq x y z
N MET A 1 11.60 -9.47 2.16
CA MET A 1 10.95 -9.60 0.84
C MET A 1 10.51 -8.23 0.34
N THR A 2 10.28 -8.06 -0.95
CA THR A 2 9.82 -6.80 -1.53
C THR A 2 8.51 -6.99 -2.28
N VAL A 3 7.60 -6.01 -2.16
CA VAL A 3 6.32 -5.95 -2.87
C VAL A 3 6.25 -4.65 -3.65
N THR A 4 5.79 -4.71 -4.89
CA THR A 4 5.64 -3.52 -5.73
C THR A 4 4.18 -3.20 -5.94
N VAL A 5 3.82 -1.94 -5.71
CA VAL A 5 2.52 -1.36 -6.08
C VAL A 5 2.69 -0.43 -7.28
N PRO A 6 1.64 -0.21 -8.09
CA PRO A 6 1.70 0.73 -9.20
C PRO A 6 1.88 2.17 -8.70
N ASP A 7 2.44 3.03 -9.55
CA ASP A 7 2.50 4.46 -9.31
C ASP A 7 1.09 5.04 -9.05
N PRO A 8 0.91 5.99 -8.11
CA PRO A 8 -0.37 6.63 -7.84
C PRO A 8 -1.06 7.18 -9.08
N ALA A 9 -0.30 7.66 -10.07
CA ALA A 9 -0.82 8.18 -11.34
C ALA A 9 -1.48 7.11 -12.22
N ALA A 10 -1.19 5.83 -12.00
CA ALA A 10 -1.84 4.73 -12.70
C ALA A 10 -3.26 4.44 -12.17
N LEU A 11 -3.65 4.99 -11.01
CA LEU A 11 -5.00 4.80 -10.48
C LEU A 11 -5.98 5.76 -11.19
N PRO A 12 -7.19 5.28 -11.56
CA PRO A 12 -8.21 6.13 -12.15
C PRO A 12 -8.57 7.32 -11.26
N ALA A 13 -8.57 8.51 -11.86
CA ALA A 13 -8.91 9.76 -11.19
C ALA A 13 -10.41 10.08 -11.29
N GLU A 14 -11.15 9.37 -12.13
CA GLU A 14 -12.56 9.60 -12.41
C GLU A 14 -13.43 9.00 -11.31
N LYS A 15 -14.34 9.82 -10.78
CA LYS A 15 -15.36 9.41 -9.81
C LYS A 15 -16.58 8.81 -10.51
N ALA A 16 -16.98 9.40 -11.64
CA ALA A 16 -18.18 9.00 -12.37
C ALA A 16 -18.07 9.42 -13.83
N PHE A 17 -18.79 8.69 -14.68
CA PHE A 17 -18.99 9.01 -16.08
C PHE A 17 -20.47 9.27 -16.33
N LYS A 18 -20.79 10.26 -17.17
CA LYS A 18 -22.14 10.62 -17.56
C LYS A 18 -22.21 10.82 -19.07
N TYR A 19 -23.14 10.11 -19.69
CA TYR A 19 -23.52 10.33 -21.08
C TYR A 19 -24.42 11.57 -21.22
N VAL A 20 -24.11 12.43 -22.19
CA VAL A 20 -24.82 13.68 -22.49
C VAL A 20 -25.48 13.55 -23.86
N LYS A 21 -26.77 13.23 -23.87
CA LYS A 21 -27.55 12.98 -25.08
C LYS A 21 -27.55 14.15 -26.08
N ALA A 22 -27.58 15.38 -25.59
CA ALA A 22 -27.66 16.57 -26.45
C ALA A 22 -26.42 16.75 -27.34
N SER A 23 -25.26 16.31 -26.85
CA SER A 23 -23.97 16.41 -27.56
C SER A 23 -23.45 15.06 -28.04
N ASP A 24 -24.13 13.96 -27.73
CA ASP A 24 -23.66 12.59 -27.95
C ASP A 24 -22.24 12.35 -27.42
N THR A 25 -21.97 12.79 -26.19
CA THR A 25 -20.64 12.68 -25.55
C THR A 25 -20.67 12.06 -24.17
N ILE A 26 -19.56 11.43 -23.76
CA ILE A 26 -19.32 10.99 -22.38
C ILE A 26 -18.47 12.04 -21.68
N THR A 27 -18.94 12.50 -20.53
CA THR A 27 -18.24 13.42 -19.63
C THR A 27 -17.83 12.71 -18.35
N SER A 28 -16.72 13.10 -17.74
CA SER A 28 -16.26 12.54 -16.46
C SER A 28 -16.28 13.59 -15.35
N THR A 29 -16.49 13.14 -14.13
CA THR A 29 -16.31 13.97 -12.92
C THR A 29 -15.10 13.44 -12.16
N PRO A 30 -14.07 14.26 -11.88
CA PRO A 30 -12.89 13.78 -11.17
C PRO A 30 -13.17 13.56 -9.67
N LEU A 31 -12.42 12.65 -9.07
CA LEU A 31 -12.28 12.53 -7.62
C LEU A 31 -11.61 13.79 -7.07
N THR A 32 -11.99 14.17 -5.85
CA THR A 32 -11.25 15.20 -5.12
C THR A 32 -9.82 14.72 -4.83
N VAL A 33 -8.88 15.65 -4.68
CA VAL A 33 -7.49 15.32 -4.33
C VAL A 33 -7.43 14.45 -3.08
N LYS A 34 -8.19 14.81 -2.03
CA LYS A 34 -8.29 14.02 -0.80
C LYS A 34 -8.77 12.59 -1.06
N ALA A 35 -9.82 12.41 -1.85
CA ALA A 35 -10.34 11.08 -2.15
C ALA A 35 -9.33 10.20 -2.90
N ARG A 36 -8.53 10.76 -3.81
CA ARG A 36 -7.45 10.03 -4.49
C ARG A 36 -6.36 9.61 -3.50
N LYS A 37 -5.93 10.54 -2.64
CA LYS A 37 -4.91 10.26 -1.60
C LYS A 37 -5.37 9.17 -0.64
N ASP A 38 -6.59 9.29 -0.13
CA ASP A 38 -7.19 8.32 0.81
C ASP A 38 -7.34 6.95 0.14
N ARG A 39 -7.80 6.89 -1.12
CA ARG A 39 -7.95 5.65 -1.89
C ARG A 39 -6.61 4.94 -2.08
N TYR A 40 -5.57 5.65 -2.50
CA TYR A 40 -4.25 5.05 -2.71
C TYR A 40 -3.61 4.61 -1.40
N ALA A 41 -3.68 5.44 -0.34
CA ALA A 41 -3.15 5.08 0.97
C ALA A 41 -3.81 3.83 1.56
N LYS A 42 -5.13 3.71 1.41
CA LYS A 42 -5.88 2.52 1.82
C LYS A 42 -5.45 1.28 1.05
N ALA A 43 -5.37 1.36 -0.28
CA ALA A 43 -4.94 0.24 -1.11
C ALA A 43 -3.52 -0.23 -0.76
N VAL A 44 -2.59 0.70 -0.55
CA VAL A 44 -1.21 0.38 -0.12
C VAL A 44 -1.19 -0.38 1.21
N ALA A 45 -1.98 0.07 2.20
CA ALA A 45 -2.06 -0.61 3.49
C ALA A 45 -2.68 -2.02 3.37
N GLU A 46 -3.74 -2.16 2.59
CA GLU A 46 -4.40 -3.45 2.34
C GLU A 46 -3.48 -4.43 1.61
N VAL A 47 -2.73 -3.99 0.59
CA VAL A 47 -1.74 -4.83 -0.11
C VAL A 47 -0.65 -5.29 0.85
N ALA A 48 -0.18 -4.42 1.76
CA ALA A 48 0.84 -4.81 2.74
C ALA A 48 0.35 -5.94 3.66
N ILE A 49 -0.82 -5.76 4.29
CA ILE A 49 -1.38 -6.76 5.20
C ILE A 49 -1.71 -8.05 4.44
N ARG A 50 -2.31 -7.94 3.25
CA ARG A 50 -2.66 -9.11 2.44
C ARG A 50 -1.42 -9.90 2.01
N SER A 51 -0.34 -9.23 1.62
CA SER A 51 0.89 -9.91 1.22
C SER A 51 1.51 -10.73 2.35
N VAL A 52 1.48 -10.23 3.59
CA VAL A 52 1.92 -10.98 4.77
C VAL A 52 0.99 -12.16 5.05
N HIS A 53 -0.32 -11.94 4.95
CA HIS A 53 -1.33 -12.99 5.16
C HIS A 53 -1.16 -14.16 4.20
N GLU A 54 -1.07 -13.88 2.90
CA GLU A 54 -1.02 -14.91 1.86
C GLU A 54 0.22 -15.80 2.02
N ILE A 55 1.34 -15.26 2.50
CA ILE A 55 2.56 -16.06 2.76
C ILE A 55 2.39 -16.96 3.97
N PHE A 56 1.90 -16.43 5.09
CA PHE A 56 1.67 -17.26 6.27
C PHE A 56 0.58 -18.32 6.04
N GLU A 57 -0.43 -18.01 5.23
CA GLU A 57 -1.48 -18.94 4.81
C GLU A 57 -0.95 -20.02 3.86
N ALA A 58 -0.11 -19.66 2.89
CA ALA A 58 0.48 -20.60 1.94
C ALA A 58 1.47 -21.57 2.60
N ASP A 59 2.18 -21.13 3.64
CA ASP A 59 3.10 -21.97 4.42
C ASP A 59 2.35 -22.81 5.45
N ARG A 60 1.74 -23.90 4.96
CA ARG A 60 0.96 -24.86 5.74
C ARG A 60 1.77 -25.64 6.77
N ASP A 61 3.05 -25.87 6.47
CA ASP A 61 3.96 -26.60 7.35
C ASP A 61 4.54 -25.70 8.47
N GLY A 62 4.26 -24.38 8.42
CA GLY A 62 4.64 -23.43 9.47
C GLY A 62 6.14 -23.18 9.56
N ILE A 63 6.89 -23.35 8.46
CA ILE A 63 8.35 -23.20 8.40
C ILE A 63 8.76 -21.72 8.53
N ILE A 64 7.96 -20.81 7.97
CA ILE A 64 8.17 -19.37 8.01
C ILE A 64 7.72 -18.86 9.38
N ALA A 65 8.70 -18.58 10.24
CA ALA A 65 8.46 -18.02 11.57
C ALA A 65 8.27 -16.49 11.54
N THR A 66 8.98 -15.79 10.66
CA THR A 66 8.96 -14.32 10.58
C THR A 66 8.96 -13.84 9.14
N ILE A 67 8.32 -12.69 8.91
CA ILE A 67 8.34 -11.98 7.63
C ILE A 67 8.85 -10.57 7.88
N SER A 68 9.80 -10.13 7.06
CA SER A 68 10.17 -8.72 6.91
C SER A 68 9.90 -8.31 5.47
N MET A 69 9.07 -7.28 5.28
CA MET A 69 8.57 -6.84 3.99
C MET A 69 8.76 -5.33 3.82
N GLU A 70 9.26 -4.96 2.65
CA GLU A 70 9.18 -3.59 2.13
C GLU A 70 8.20 -3.56 0.97
N LEU A 71 7.26 -2.62 1.00
CA LEU A 71 6.33 -2.35 -0.09
C LEU A 71 6.59 -0.95 -0.62
N GLY A 72 6.80 -0.84 -1.92
CA GLY A 72 7.10 0.43 -2.58
C GLY A 72 6.63 0.51 -4.02
N THR A 73 6.84 1.65 -4.65
CA THR A 73 6.62 1.85 -6.09
C THR A 73 7.94 2.15 -6.79
N ARG A 74 8.07 1.70 -8.03
CA ARG A 74 9.20 2.08 -8.89
C ARG A 74 8.97 3.47 -9.46
N VAL A 75 10.01 4.30 -9.45
CA VAL A 75 10.00 5.65 -10.00
C VAL A 75 11.34 5.93 -10.68
N ILE A 76 11.38 6.94 -11.53
CA ILE A 76 12.64 7.45 -12.10
C ILE A 76 13.17 8.54 -11.17
N ASP A 77 14.42 8.41 -10.72
CA ASP A 77 15.09 9.46 -9.96
C ASP A 77 15.36 10.68 -10.86
N PRO A 78 14.85 11.88 -10.54
CA PRO A 78 14.97 13.05 -11.42
C PRO A 78 16.39 13.63 -11.49
N GLY A 79 17.26 13.31 -10.52
CA GLY A 79 18.66 13.78 -10.50
C GLY A 79 19.59 12.92 -11.33
N THR A 80 19.28 11.64 -11.51
CA THR A 80 20.13 10.65 -12.17
C THR A 80 19.50 10.02 -13.42
N GLY A 81 18.18 10.09 -13.56
CA GLY A 81 17.43 9.45 -14.64
C GLY A 81 17.31 7.93 -14.52
N HIS A 82 17.77 7.34 -13.42
CA HIS A 82 17.75 5.89 -13.21
C HIS A 82 16.51 5.43 -12.44
N ASP A 83 16.12 4.18 -12.67
CA ASP A 83 15.06 3.53 -11.90
C ASP A 83 15.48 3.43 -10.43
N THR A 84 14.58 3.85 -9.54
CA THR A 84 14.69 3.71 -8.10
C THR A 84 13.35 3.25 -7.51
N THR A 85 13.34 2.92 -6.22
CA THR A 85 12.12 2.52 -5.50
C THR A 85 11.89 3.43 -4.31
N ILE A 86 10.65 3.91 -4.19
CA ILE A 86 10.20 4.64 -3.00
C ILE A 86 9.44 3.65 -2.12
N THR A 87 10.01 3.36 -0.96
CA THR A 87 9.37 2.49 0.05
C THR A 87 8.27 3.23 0.77
N LEU A 88 7.05 2.69 0.70
CA LEU A 88 5.82 3.26 1.25
C LEU A 88 5.37 2.57 2.54
N VAL A 89 5.67 1.28 2.70
CA VAL A 89 5.45 0.52 3.92
C VAL A 89 6.65 -0.37 4.21
N GLN A 90 7.06 -0.45 5.46
CA GLN A 90 7.99 -1.44 5.99
C GLN A 90 7.33 -2.13 7.19
N VAL A 91 7.25 -3.45 7.17
CA VAL A 91 6.67 -4.23 8.27
C VAL A 91 7.54 -5.45 8.53
N ALA A 92 7.74 -5.80 9.79
CA ALA A 92 8.11 -7.15 10.15
C ALA A 92 7.23 -7.64 11.29
N THR A 93 6.93 -8.92 11.24
CA THR A 93 6.11 -9.60 12.24
C THR A 93 6.46 -11.06 12.24
N ASP A 94 6.34 -11.68 13.41
CA ASP A 94 6.31 -13.13 13.54
C ASP A 94 4.90 -13.67 13.22
N ARG A 95 4.87 -14.97 12.93
CA ARG A 95 3.66 -15.73 12.62
C ARG A 95 2.63 -15.66 13.74
N ASP A 96 3.05 -15.85 14.98
CA ASP A 96 2.14 -15.91 16.12
C ASP A 96 1.45 -14.57 16.36
N THR A 97 2.18 -13.46 16.25
CA THR A 97 1.65 -12.10 16.34
C THR A 97 0.66 -11.81 15.23
N PHE A 98 0.99 -12.17 13.99
CA PHE A 98 0.12 -11.86 12.86
C PHE A 98 -1.14 -12.74 12.82
N THR A 99 -1.01 -14.05 13.06
CA THR A 99 -2.13 -15.01 12.97
C THR A 99 -3.16 -14.86 14.10
N ARG A 100 -2.81 -14.16 15.19
CA ARG A 100 -3.78 -13.76 16.23
C ARG A 100 -4.72 -12.63 15.82
N LEU A 101 -4.43 -11.93 14.72
CA LEU A 101 -5.28 -10.84 14.23
C LEU A 101 -6.53 -11.43 13.57
N ASP A 102 -7.71 -10.92 13.95
CA ASP A 102 -8.95 -11.18 13.20
C ASP A 102 -9.05 -10.23 12.00
N LEU A 103 -8.41 -10.62 10.89
CA LEU A 103 -8.34 -9.79 9.68
C LEU A 103 -9.72 -9.46 9.07
N SER A 104 -10.79 -10.17 9.43
CA SER A 104 -12.15 -9.87 8.96
C SER A 104 -12.75 -8.61 9.61
N ARG A 105 -12.13 -8.10 10.68
CA ARG A 105 -12.65 -6.99 11.51
C ARG A 105 -11.68 -5.82 11.65
N VAL A 106 -10.51 -5.89 11.02
CA VAL A 106 -9.49 -4.84 11.15
C VAL A 106 -9.60 -3.77 10.06
N GLU A 107 -9.05 -2.60 10.37
CA GLU A 107 -8.69 -1.60 9.38
C GLU A 107 -7.18 -1.71 9.13
N ALA A 108 -6.78 -1.87 7.86
CA ALA A 108 -5.41 -2.25 7.50
C ALA A 108 -4.36 -1.24 7.99
N ARG A 109 -4.65 0.06 7.96
CA ARG A 109 -3.72 1.07 8.46
C ARG A 109 -3.56 0.97 9.98
N ALA A 110 -4.65 0.82 10.74
CA ALA A 110 -4.59 0.59 12.17
C ALA A 110 -3.84 -0.71 12.52
N THR A 111 -3.97 -1.76 11.71
CA THR A 111 -3.17 -2.99 11.85
C THR A 111 -1.68 -2.73 11.65
N LEU A 112 -1.30 -1.98 10.62
CA LEU A 112 0.10 -1.60 10.40
C LEU A 112 0.66 -0.79 11.58
N ASP A 113 -0.12 0.14 12.13
CA ASP A 113 0.27 0.90 13.32
C ASP A 113 0.42 -0.01 14.55
N HIS A 114 -0.49 -0.98 14.74
CA HIS A 114 -0.42 -2.00 15.79
C HIS A 114 0.84 -2.87 15.68
N LEU A 115 1.18 -3.29 14.46
CA LEU A 115 2.40 -4.04 14.13
C LEU A 115 3.66 -3.17 14.15
N ARG A 116 3.52 -1.87 14.49
CA ARG A 116 4.63 -0.89 14.53
C ARG A 116 5.36 -0.77 13.19
N ALA A 117 4.65 -0.96 12.09
CA ALA A 117 5.18 -0.79 10.75
C ALA A 117 5.61 0.66 10.50
N GLY A 118 6.65 0.83 9.69
CA GLY A 118 6.95 2.12 9.07
C GLY A 118 5.95 2.36 7.94
N VAL A 119 5.16 3.44 8.02
CA VAL A 119 4.18 3.78 6.99
C VAL A 119 4.42 5.20 6.50
N SER A 120 4.42 5.38 5.18
CA SER A 120 4.48 6.70 4.56
C SER A 120 3.35 7.59 5.09
N LYS A 121 3.68 8.83 5.44
CA LYS A 121 2.67 9.83 5.83
C LYS A 121 1.80 10.28 4.65
N ASN A 122 2.28 10.09 3.42
CA ASN A 122 1.60 10.53 2.22
C ASN A 122 2.07 9.71 1.00
N PRO A 123 1.56 8.46 0.86
CA PRO A 123 2.04 7.55 -0.18
C PRO A 123 1.64 7.99 -1.59
N HIS A 124 0.54 8.73 -1.74
CA HIS A 124 0.10 9.25 -3.04
C HIS A 124 1.06 10.31 -3.59
N ASP A 125 1.68 11.11 -2.72
CA ASP A 125 2.70 12.09 -3.14
C ASP A 125 4.12 11.50 -3.04
N LEU A 126 4.22 10.16 -2.97
CA LEU A 126 5.48 9.44 -2.98
C LEU A 126 6.47 9.85 -1.88
N VAL A 127 5.94 10.23 -0.72
CA VAL A 127 6.78 10.47 0.47
C VAL A 127 7.27 9.11 0.98
N PRO A 128 8.58 8.87 1.13
CA PRO A 128 9.07 7.59 1.65
C PRO A 128 8.71 7.41 3.13
N VAL A 129 8.78 6.17 3.61
CA VAL A 129 8.79 5.89 5.05
C VAL A 129 9.90 6.69 5.75
N ALA A 130 9.57 7.30 6.89
CA ALA A 130 10.59 7.98 7.69
C ALA A 130 11.39 6.95 8.48
N TYR A 131 12.69 6.83 8.22
CA TYR A 131 13.62 5.97 8.97
C TYR A 131 13.78 6.48 10.42
N SER A 132 12.81 6.22 11.29
CA SER A 132 12.88 6.62 12.71
C SER A 132 12.65 5.49 13.70
N ARG A 133 12.25 4.29 13.27
CA ARG A 133 12.20 3.10 14.12
C ARG A 133 12.63 1.87 13.34
N GLY A 134 13.71 1.23 13.79
CA GLY A 134 14.13 -0.07 13.28
C GLY A 134 12.99 -1.07 13.43
N VAL A 135 12.65 -1.73 12.32
CA VAL A 135 11.69 -2.81 12.29
C VAL A 135 12.30 -3.97 13.09
N ARG A 136 11.70 -4.31 14.23
CA ARG A 136 12.16 -5.45 15.04
C ARG A 136 11.47 -6.70 14.52
N GLY A 137 12.28 -7.61 13.97
CA GLY A 137 11.91 -9.01 13.78
C GLY A 137 12.12 -9.83 15.05
#